data_AF-A0AAX3B9G5-F1
#
_entry.id   AF-A0AAX3B9G5-F1
#
_cell.length_a   1.000
_cell.length_b   1.000
_cell.length_c   1.000
_cell.angle_alpha   90.00
_cell.angle_beta   90.00
_cell.angle_gamma   90.00
#
_symmetry.space_group_name_H-M   'P 1'
#
loop_
_entity.id
_entity.type
_entity.pdbx_description
1 polymer ?
#
loop_
_entity_poly.entity_id
_entity_poly.type
_entity_poly.pdbx_seq_one_letter_code
_entity_poly.pdbx_strand_id
1 'polypeptide(L)'
;MEKIDDLNDDVVIDKILNRLKEKIRILTFNEQDFLFSGSPQYNTITEDNFNFDSIPCDNKIKLLQKFYQQLLVSQYFTKKCNLLYSEIFWCQKIVNSLGLKLQQRNSYALLEANCIFGGAKEA
;
A
#
# COMPACT_ATOMS: atom_id res chain seq x y z
N MET A 1 -17.71 -12.21 -6.35
CA MET A 1 -17.41 -11.59 -5.05
C MET A 1 -17.98 -10.19 -5.10
N GLU A 2 -18.97 -9.86 -4.27
CA GLU A 2 -19.46 -8.48 -4.16
C GLU A 2 -18.29 -7.59 -3.78
N LYS A 3 -18.10 -6.50 -4.54
CA LYS A 3 -17.21 -5.41 -4.14
C LYS A 3 -17.85 -4.72 -2.95
N ILE A 4 -17.21 -4.85 -1.78
CA ILE A 4 -17.59 -4.10 -0.59
C ILE A 4 -16.75 -2.84 -0.63
N ASP A 5 -17.30 -1.78 -1.23
CA ASP A 5 -16.58 -0.53 -1.47
C ASP A 5 -16.69 0.45 -0.28
N ASP A 6 -17.57 0.19 0.70
CA ASP A 6 -17.72 1.05 1.89
C ASP A 6 -17.76 0.23 3.19
N LEU A 7 -16.64 0.25 3.92
CA LEU A 7 -16.48 -0.37 5.23
C LEU A 7 -16.84 0.58 6.38
N ASN A 8 -17.30 1.80 6.11
CA ASN A 8 -17.77 2.74 7.13
C ASN A 8 -19.27 2.62 7.42
N ASP A 9 -20.00 1.79 6.68
CA ASP A 9 -21.41 1.50 6.95
C ASP A 9 -21.52 0.36 7.99
N ASP A 10 -22.01 0.69 9.19
CA ASP A 10 -22.27 -0.27 10.27
C ASP A 10 -23.14 -1.45 9.78
N VAL A 11 -24.09 -1.19 8.86
CA VAL A 11 -24.95 -2.23 8.28
C VAL A 11 -24.14 -3.21 7.43
N VAL A 12 -23.12 -2.73 6.72
CA VAL A 12 -22.23 -3.57 5.91
C VAL A 12 -21.33 -4.40 6.81
N ILE A 13 -20.75 -3.80 7.86
CA ILE A 13 -19.92 -4.50 8.85
C ILE A 13 -20.73 -5.60 9.54
N ASP A 14 -21.94 -5.31 10.01
CA ASP A 14 -22.80 -6.29 10.67
C ASP A 14 -23.15 -7.47 9.75
N LYS A 15 -23.43 -7.21 8.47
CA LYS A 15 -23.66 -8.26 7.48
C LYS A 15 -22.43 -9.17 7.31
N ILE A 16 -21.23 -8.59 7.22
CA ILE A 16 -19.98 -9.35 7.11
C ILE A 16 -19.77 -10.20 8.36
N LEU A 17 -19.92 -9.61 9.55
CA LEU A 17 -19.75 -10.32 10.83
C LEU A 17 -20.75 -11.45 11.00
N ASN A 18 -22.02 -11.24 10.65
CA ASN A 18 -23.05 -12.28 10.71
C ASN A 18 -22.73 -13.43 9.74
N ARG A 19 -22.30 -13.12 8.52
CA ARG A 19 -21.87 -14.15 7.56
C ARG A 19 -20.67 -14.96 8.05
N LEU A 20 -19.70 -14.30 8.71
CA LEU A 20 -18.56 -14.99 9.31
C LEU A 20 -19.00 -15.92 10.45
N LYS A 21 -19.91 -15.47 11.32
CA LYS A 21 -20.48 -16.30 12.41
C LYS A 21 -21.16 -17.55 11.87
N GLU A 22 -22.02 -17.43 10.85
CA GLU A 22 -22.71 -18.58 10.26
C GLU A 22 -21.73 -19.57 9.62
N LYS A 23 -20.67 -19.07 8.96
CA LYS A 23 -19.62 -19.93 8.40
C LYS A 23 -18.83 -20.65 9.49
N ILE A 24 -18.48 -19.99 10.59
CA ILE A 24 -17.74 -20.61 11.69
C ILE A 24 -18.55 -21.74 12.34
N ARG A 25 -19.88 -21.56 12.48
CA ARG A 25 -20.76 -22.58 13.10
C ARG A 25 -20.77 -23.92 12.38
N ILE A 26 -20.55 -23.94 11.07
CA ILE A 26 -20.54 -25.18 10.27
C ILE A 26 -19.15 -25.80 10.15
N LEU A 27 -18.11 -25.14 10.68
CA LEU A 27 -16.76 -25.66 10.69
C LEU A 27 -16.63 -26.66 11.85
N THR A 28 -16.13 -27.85 11.56
CA THR A 28 -15.80 -28.87 12.54
C THR A 28 -14.29 -28.99 12.64
N PHE A 29 -13.69 -28.30 13.61
CA PHE A 29 -12.27 -28.43 13.92
C PHE A 29 -12.10 -29.07 15.30
N ASN A 30 -11.13 -29.98 15.39
CA ASN A 30 -10.79 -30.68 16.63
C ASN A 30 -9.66 -29.96 17.41
N GLU A 31 -9.14 -28.86 16.87
CA GLU A 31 -8.07 -28.06 17.46
C GLU A 31 -8.64 -26.95 18.34
N GLN A 32 -7.90 -26.59 19.39
CA GLN A 32 -8.27 -25.50 20.27
C GLN A 32 -7.97 -24.16 19.58
N ASP A 33 -8.99 -23.31 19.47
CA ASP A 33 -8.81 -21.95 18.96
C ASP A 33 -7.78 -21.18 19.81
N PHE A 34 -6.87 -20.49 19.13
CA PHE A 34 -5.86 -19.64 19.76
C PHE A 34 -5.94 -18.22 19.23
N LEU A 35 -6.01 -17.27 20.15
CA LEU A 35 -5.87 -15.85 19.86
C LEU A 35 -4.72 -15.29 20.69
N PHE A 36 -3.73 -14.72 20.00
CA PHE A 36 -2.57 -14.11 20.65
C PHE A 36 -3.01 -12.87 21.46
N SER A 37 -2.84 -12.90 22.79
CA SER A 37 -3.23 -11.80 23.69
C SER A 37 -2.34 -10.56 23.57
N GLY A 38 -1.18 -10.70 22.94
CA GLY A 38 -0.17 -9.66 22.86
C GLY A 38 1.01 -9.91 23.79
N SER A 39 2.01 -9.06 23.68
CA SER A 39 3.20 -9.04 24.54
C SER A 39 3.05 -7.96 25.62
N PRO A 40 3.71 -8.11 26.79
CA PRO A 40 3.71 -7.07 27.83
C PRO A 40 4.24 -5.73 27.34
N GLN A 41 5.16 -5.75 26.38
CA GLN A 41 5.75 -4.58 25.77
C GLN A 41 6.04 -4.85 24.29
N TYR A 42 5.92 -3.79 23.50
CA TYR A 42 6.32 -3.77 22.10
C TYR A 42 7.40 -2.71 21.90
N ASN A 43 8.29 -2.96 20.94
CA ASN A 43 9.26 -1.96 20.55
C ASN A 43 8.54 -0.76 19.95
N THR A 44 8.92 0.44 20.38
CA THR A 44 8.49 1.66 19.71
C THR A 44 9.26 1.75 18.39
N ILE A 45 8.52 1.82 17.28
CA ILE A 45 9.09 2.03 15.96
C ILE A 45 8.99 3.53 15.67
N THR A 46 10.08 4.15 15.23
CA THR A 46 10.06 5.53 14.77
C THR A 46 9.29 5.60 13.46
N GLU A 47 8.24 6.41 13.41
CA GLU A 47 7.47 6.65 12.20
C GLU A 47 8.06 7.87 11.46
N ASP A 48 8.94 7.62 10.47
CA ASP A 48 9.53 8.66 9.63
C ASP A 48 8.56 9.09 8.52
N ASN A 49 7.40 9.60 8.92
CA ASN A 49 6.38 10.08 8.00
C ASN A 49 6.81 11.43 7.40
N PHE A 50 7.08 11.44 6.10
CA PHE A 50 7.34 12.63 5.33
C PHE A 50 6.02 13.27 4.88
N ASN A 51 5.90 14.60 5.06
CA ASN A 51 4.77 15.36 4.55
C ASN A 51 5.00 15.76 3.09
N PHE A 52 4.49 14.96 2.14
CA PHE A 52 4.62 15.25 0.72
C PHE A 52 3.85 16.50 0.25
N ASP A 53 2.86 16.97 1.02
CA ASP A 53 2.14 18.21 0.71
C ASP A 53 3.01 19.46 0.89
N SER A 54 4.09 19.34 1.68
CA SER A 54 5.07 20.42 1.83
C SER A 54 5.90 20.67 0.56
N ILE A 55 5.88 19.73 -0.40
CA ILE A 55 6.61 19.84 -1.66
C ILE A 55 5.68 20.39 -2.75
N PRO A 56 6.01 21.54 -3.38
CA PRO A 56 5.23 22.06 -4.49
C PRO A 56 5.10 21.07 -5.66
N CYS A 57 3.91 20.98 -6.26
CA CYS A 57 3.66 20.10 -7.41
C CYS A 57 4.63 20.35 -8.58
N ASP A 58 5.03 21.60 -8.82
CA ASP A 58 6.00 21.94 -9.88
C ASP A 58 7.34 21.23 -9.69
N ASN A 59 7.79 21.03 -8.45
CA ASN A 59 9.02 20.32 -8.17
C ASN A 59 8.88 18.82 -8.48
N LYS A 60 7.71 18.24 -8.21
CA LYS A 60 7.37 16.84 -8.53
C LYS A 60 7.33 16.63 -10.05
N ILE A 61 6.76 17.56 -10.79
CA ILE A 61 6.74 17.55 -12.27
C ILE A 61 8.16 17.68 -12.83
N LYS A 62 8.97 18.62 -12.31
CA LYS A 62 10.37 18.78 -12.72
C LYS A 62 11.20 17.52 -12.46
N LEU A 63 10.95 16.82 -11.35
CA LEU A 63 11.59 15.53 -11.05
C LEU A 63 11.29 14.49 -12.14
N LEU A 64 10.01 14.33 -12.51
CA LEU A 64 9.60 13.42 -13.58
C LEU A 64 10.22 13.78 -14.93
N GLN A 65 10.24 15.07 -15.28
CA GLN A 65 10.85 15.55 -16.51
C GLN A 65 12.36 15.26 -16.53
N LYS A 66 13.07 15.53 -15.43
CA LYS A 66 14.51 15.26 -15.30
C LYS A 66 14.79 13.77 -15.46
N PHE A 67 13.98 12.92 -14.85
CA PHE A 67 14.11 11.47 -14.97
C PHE A 67 13.88 10.98 -16.41
N TYR A 68 12.86 11.51 -17.10
CA TYR A 68 12.63 11.22 -18.52
C TYR A 68 13.82 11.63 -19.40
N GLN A 69 14.39 12.82 -19.16
CA GLN A 69 15.54 13.30 -19.93
C GLN A 69 16.76 12.38 -19.78
N GLN A 70 16.95 11.76 -18.62
CA GLN A 70 18.02 10.79 -18.41
C GLN A 70 17.81 9.50 -19.23
N LEU A 71 16.57 9.08 -19.45
CA LEU A 71 16.26 7.91 -20.30
C LEU A 71 16.57 8.16 -21.78
N LEU A 72 16.42 9.42 -22.25
CA LEU A 72 16.70 9.81 -23.63
C LEU A 72 18.18 9.67 -24.04
N VAL A 73 19.09 9.57 -23.07
CA VAL A 73 20.53 9.39 -23.32
C VAL A 73 20.83 8.04 -23.99
N SER A 74 19.98 7.02 -23.78
CA SER A 74 20.18 5.70 -24.38
C SER A 74 19.72 5.65 -25.84
N GLN A 75 20.62 5.27 -26.75
CA GLN A 75 20.29 5.07 -28.18
C GLN A 75 19.29 3.93 -28.43
N TYR A 76 19.13 3.04 -27.46
CA TYR A 76 18.20 1.91 -27.54
C TYR A 76 16.79 2.28 -27.03
N PHE A 77 16.64 3.46 -26.44
CA PHE A 77 15.37 3.87 -25.84
C PHE A 77 14.34 4.23 -26.92
N THR A 78 13.25 3.46 -26.97
CA THR A 78 12.22 3.59 -28.03
C THR A 78 11.22 4.72 -27.79
N LYS A 79 11.42 5.54 -26.75
CA LYS A 79 10.48 6.58 -26.24
C LYS A 79 9.10 6.06 -25.80
N LYS A 80 8.83 4.76 -25.93
CA LYS A 80 7.69 4.08 -25.29
C LYS A 80 8.05 3.84 -23.84
N CYS A 81 7.63 4.75 -22.97
CA CYS A 81 7.81 4.60 -21.53
C CYS A 81 6.60 5.13 -20.78
N ASN A 82 6.19 4.38 -19.76
CA ASN A 82 5.26 4.83 -18.76
C ASN A 82 6.04 5.29 -17.53
N LEU A 83 5.89 6.56 -17.17
CA LEU A 83 6.49 7.13 -15.97
C LEU A 83 5.41 7.35 -14.92
N LEU A 84 5.64 6.82 -13.72
CA LEU A 84 4.74 6.96 -12.60
C LEU A 84 5.47 7.63 -11.45
N TYR A 85 4.87 8.69 -10.92
CA TYR A 85 5.19 9.20 -9.59
C TYR A 85 3.98 9.00 -8.70
N SER A 86 4.18 8.43 -7.52
CA SER A 86 3.12 8.19 -6.54
C SER A 86 3.63 8.49 -5.14
N GLU A 87 2.75 9.06 -4.32
CA GLU A 87 2.99 9.35 -2.91
C GLU A 87 2.05 8.47 -2.12
N ILE A 88 2.62 7.61 -1.27
CA ILE A 88 1.88 6.54 -0.60
C ILE A 88 1.95 6.81 0.89
N PHE A 89 0.77 6.94 1.49
CA PHE A 89 0.57 6.99 2.92
C PHE A 89 -0.19 5.74 3.32
N TRP A 90 0.29 5.01 4.32
CA TRP A 90 -0.43 3.86 4.84
C TRP A 90 -0.43 3.85 6.35
N CYS A 91 -1.52 3.31 6.89
CA CYS A 91 -1.72 3.08 8.31
C CYS A 91 -2.19 1.65 8.48
N GLN A 92 -1.44 0.83 9.19
CA GLN A 92 -1.85 -0.50 9.59
C GLN A 92 -2.24 -0.48 11.07
N LYS A 93 -3.36 -1.11 11.38
CA LYS A 93 -3.85 -1.30 12.75
C LYS A 93 -4.14 -2.77 12.97
N ILE A 94 -3.68 -3.30 14.11
CA ILE A 94 -4.00 -4.65 14.56
C ILE A 94 -4.71 -4.51 15.90
N VAL A 95 -5.95 -5.00 15.96
CA VAL A 95 -6.78 -4.99 17.17
C VAL A 95 -7.40 -6.36 17.40
N ASN A 96 -7.57 -6.76 18.66
CA ASN A 96 -8.32 -7.97 19.01
C ASN A 96 -9.12 -7.81 20.32
N SER A 97 -9.96 -8.80 20.61
CA SER A 97 -10.82 -8.83 21.80
C SER A 97 -10.06 -9.03 23.12
N LEU A 98 -8.78 -9.43 23.07
CA LEU A 98 -7.91 -9.59 24.25
C LEU A 98 -7.16 -8.31 24.62
N GLY A 99 -7.39 -7.21 23.90
CA GLY A 99 -6.80 -5.91 24.20
C GLY A 99 -5.53 -5.58 23.41
N LEU A 100 -5.11 -6.42 22.46
CA LEU A 100 -4.04 -6.07 21.52
C LEU A 100 -4.47 -4.82 20.75
N LYS A 101 -3.62 -3.79 20.74
CA LYS A 101 -3.83 -2.56 19.98
C LYS A 101 -2.50 -2.03 19.49
N LEU A 102 -2.14 -2.43 18.27
CA LEU A 102 -0.93 -1.97 17.59
C LEU A 102 -1.31 -1.09 16.40
N GLN A 103 -0.50 -0.07 16.17
CA GLN A 103 -0.63 0.79 15.01
C GLN A 103 0.76 1.12 14.49
N GLN A 104 0.88 1.16 13.17
CA GLN A 104 2.05 1.70 12.48
C GLN A 104 1.58 2.56 11.32
N ARG A 105 2.26 3.68 11.12
CA ARG A 105 2.11 4.54 9.94
C ARG A 105 3.44 4.70 9.26
N ASN A 106 3.41 4.79 7.94
CA ASN A 106 4.57 5.13 7.16
C ASN A 106 4.14 5.86 5.88
N SER A 107 5.09 6.57 5.29
CA SER A 107 4.90 7.29 4.04
C SER A 107 6.12 7.11 3.14
N TYR A 108 5.92 6.93 1.85
CA TYR A 108 7.03 6.90 0.89
C TYR A 108 6.59 7.42 -0.46
N ALA A 109 7.54 7.92 -1.24
CA ALA A 109 7.33 8.23 -2.65
C ALA A 109 7.89 7.11 -3.52
N LEU A 110 7.18 6.80 -4.59
CA LEU A 110 7.57 5.85 -5.61
C LEU A 110 7.73 6.61 -6.93
N LEU A 111 8.91 6.47 -7.55
CA LEU A 111 9.17 6.90 -8.91
C LEU A 111 9.54 5.67 -9.73
N GLU A 112 8.75 5.37 -10.76
CA GLU A 112 8.87 4.16 -11.57
C GLU A 112 8.91 4.53 -13.06
N ALA A 113 9.72 3.81 -13.83
CA ALA A 113 9.76 3.87 -15.29
C ALA A 113 9.63 2.48 -15.89
N ASN A 114 8.55 2.27 -16.63
CA ASN A 114 8.34 1.07 -17.43
C ASN A 114 8.60 1.40 -18.90
N CYS A 115 9.78 1.05 -19.39
CA CYS A 115 10.28 1.47 -20.70
C CYS A 115 10.55 0.27 -21.62
N ILE A 116 10.38 0.47 -22.93
CA ILE A 116 10.77 -0.51 -23.96
C ILE A 116 12.07 -0.06 -24.63
N PHE A 117 13.06 -0.96 -24.68
CA PHE A 117 14.31 -0.78 -25.41
C PHE A 117 14.31 -1.67 -26.65
N GLY A 118 14.78 -1.13 -27.78
CA GLY A 118 14.82 -1.81 -29.08
C GLY A 118 16.23 -1.77 -29.68
N GLY A 119 16.40 -2.35 -30.88
CA GLY A 119 17.66 -2.27 -31.63
C GLY A 119 18.06 -0.81 -31.87
N ALA A 120 19.36 -0.51 -31.83
CA ALA A 120 19.88 0.83 -32.05
C ALA A 120 19.31 1.40 -33.36
N LYS A 121 18.88 2.66 -33.35
CA LYS A 121 18.65 3.37 -34.61
C LYS A 121 19.98 3.37 -35.37
N GLU A 122 20.00 2.82 -36.58
CA GLU A 122 21.09 3.11 -37.51
C GLU A 122 21.20 4.64 -37.63
N ALA A 123 22.41 5.15 -37.40
CA ALA A 123 22.73 6.57 -37.33
C ALA A 123 22.57 7.27 -38.67
#